data_AF-X1DQY7-F1
#
_entry.id   AF-X1DQY7-F1
#
_cell.length_a   1.000
_cell.length_b   1.000
_cell.length_c   1.000
_cell.angle_alpha   90.00
_cell.angle_beta   90.00
_cell.angle_gamma   90.00
#
_symmetry.space_group_name_H-M   'P 1'
#
loop_
_entity.id
_entity.type
_entity.pdbx_description
1 polymer ?
#
loop_
_entity_poly.entity_id
_entity_poly.type
_entity_poly.pdbx_seq_one_letter_code
_entity_poly.pdbx_strand_id
1 'polypeptide(L)'
;MAIGATIGGMIVSWFVGWWLPGLEYNNQVTEAAFRKELVHGEDDRERMVLQTLGELFTGLRLNHQRLYAHYGYFDLWVYLYGQGMSILPYLVAGPMLISGAITLGSLIQISNAFTKV
;
A
#
# COMPACT_ATOMS: atom_id res chain seq x y z
N MET A 1 -6.62 -22.64 10.71
CA MET A 1 -7.51 -21.55 10.26
C MET A 1 -6.81 -20.19 10.34
N ALA A 2 -6.27 -19.77 11.50
CA ALA A 2 -5.50 -18.52 11.62
C ALA A 2 -4.24 -18.47 10.72
N ILE A 3 -3.48 -19.57 10.65
CA ILE A 3 -2.24 -19.65 9.85
C ILE A 3 -2.50 -19.42 8.34
N GLY A 4 -3.62 -19.89 7.81
CA GLY A 4 -3.95 -19.75 6.39
C GLY A 4 -4.26 -18.31 5.98
N ALA A 5 -4.93 -17.55 6.87
CA ALA A 5 -5.18 -16.14 6.64
C ALA A 5 -3.86 -15.34 6.69
N THR A 6 -3.04 -15.54 7.73
CA THR A 6 -1.77 -14.82 7.89
C THR A 6 -0.81 -15.07 6.73
N ILE A 7 -0.71 -16.33 6.26
CA ILE A 7 0.11 -16.67 5.08
C ILE A 7 -0.46 -16.04 3.81
N GLY A 8 -1.78 -16.03 3.63
CA GLY A 8 -2.43 -15.37 2.49
C GLY A 8 -2.17 -13.86 2.46
N GLY A 9 -2.35 -13.17 3.59
CA GLY A 9 -2.05 -11.75 3.73
C GLY A 9 -0.57 -11.45 3.50
N MET A 10 0.33 -12.28 4.04
CA MET A 10 1.77 -12.10 3.87
C MET A 10 2.21 -12.28 2.41
N ILE A 11 1.71 -13.30 1.71
CA ILE A 11 2.06 -13.54 0.30
C ILE A 11 1.59 -12.39 -0.59
N VAL A 12 0.35 -11.92 -0.40
CA VAL A 12 -0.17 -10.81 -1.22
C VAL A 12 0.57 -9.51 -0.90
N SER A 13 0.82 -9.21 0.37
CA SER A 13 1.59 -8.03 0.77
C SER A 13 3.04 -8.07 0.25
N TRP A 14 3.67 -9.25 0.24
CA TRP A 14 5.00 -9.44 -0.32
C TRP A 14 5.02 -9.26 -1.84
N PHE A 15 4.03 -9.82 -2.54
CA PHE A 15 3.92 -9.72 -4.00
C PHE A 15 3.66 -8.28 -4.47
N VAL A 16 2.81 -7.55 -3.75
CA VAL A 16 2.50 -6.14 -4.04
C VAL A 16 3.65 -5.22 -3.61
N GLY A 17 4.30 -5.51 -2.47
CA GLY A 17 5.40 -4.71 -1.92
C GLY A 17 6.73 -4.80 -2.67
N TRP A 18 6.99 -5.89 -3.40
CA TRP A 18 8.25 -6.08 -4.14
C TRP A 18 8.51 -5.00 -5.20
N TRP A 19 7.46 -4.40 -5.78
CA TRP A 19 7.58 -3.43 -6.88
C TRP A 19 7.81 -1.98 -6.43
N LEU A 20 7.52 -1.67 -5.16
CA LEU A 20 7.62 -0.32 -4.59
C LEU A 20 9.06 0.24 -4.56
N PRO A 21 10.09 -0.53 -4.13
CA PRO A 21 11.46 -0.02 -4.02
C PRO A 21 12.04 0.44 -5.36
N GLY A 22 11.71 -0.27 -6.44
CA GLY A 22 12.19 0.07 -7.79
C GLY A 22 11.57 1.39 -8.30
N LEU A 23 10.33 1.67 -7.92
CA LEU A 23 9.63 2.88 -8.34
C LEU A 23 10.06 4.09 -7.51
N GLU A 24 10.29 3.90 -6.20
CA GLU A 24 10.86 4.91 -5.29
C GLU A 24 12.25 5.36 -5.76
N TYR A 25 13.10 4.41 -6.17
CA TYR A 25 14.43 4.67 -6.71
C TYR A 25 14.39 5.56 -7.97
N ASN A 26 13.53 5.22 -8.94
CA ASN A 26 13.37 6.02 -10.16
C ASN A 26 12.89 7.44 -9.86
N ASN A 27 12.03 7.60 -8.85
CA ASN A 27 11.54 8.90 -8.44
C ASN A 27 12.64 9.76 -7.82
N GLN A 28 13.45 9.18 -6.93
CA GLN A 28 14.60 9.85 -6.32
C GLN A 28 15.68 10.24 -7.34
N VAL A 29 15.95 9.38 -8.34
CA VAL A 29 16.89 9.69 -9.43
C VAL A 29 16.39 10.88 -10.27
N THR A 30 15.09 10.89 -10.58
CA THR A 30 14.46 11.98 -11.34
C THR A 30 14.43 13.29 -10.52
N GLU A 31 14.15 13.23 -9.22
CA GLU A 31 14.19 14.39 -8.33
C GLU A 31 15.62 14.94 -8.17
N ALA A 32 16.62 14.07 -8.06
CA ALA A 32 18.02 14.48 -7.99
C ALA A 32 18.49 15.16 -9.28
N ALA A 33 18.06 14.66 -10.45
CA ALA A 33 18.34 15.30 -11.74
C ALA A 33 17.69 16.69 -11.84
N PHE A 34 16.42 16.81 -11.44
CA PHE A 34 15.71 18.09 -11.40
C PHE A 34 16.38 19.10 -10.45
N ARG A 35 16.76 18.65 -9.24
CA ARG A 35 17.47 19.50 -8.27
C ARG A 35 18.82 19.96 -8.82
N LYS A 36 19.53 19.11 -9.55
CA LYS A 36 20.81 19.46 -10.19
C LYS A 36 20.64 20.49 -11.31
N GLU A 37 19.60 20.36 -12.13
CA GLU A 37 19.27 21.35 -13.16
C GLU A 37 18.86 22.71 -12.59
N LEU A 38 18.13 22.73 -11.47
CA LEU A 38 17.79 23.96 -10.76
C LEU A 38 19.04 24.71 -10.29
N VAL A 39 20.01 24.01 -9.70
CA VAL A 39 21.28 24.60 -9.27
C VAL A 39 22.09 25.12 -10.47
N HIS A 40 22.14 24.37 -11.57
CA HIS A 40 22.83 24.84 -12.79
C HIS A 40 22.13 26.02 -13.46
N GLY A 41 20.80 26.14 -13.36
CA GLY A 41 20.06 27.31 -13.82
C GLY A 41 20.26 28.54 -12.96
N GLU A 42 20.49 28.37 -11.65
CA GLU A 42 20.83 29.47 -10.73
C GLU A 42 22.22 30.08 -11.06
N ASP A 43 23.21 29.24 -11.35
CA ASP A 43 24.57 29.67 -11.70
C ASP A 43 24.67 30.30 -13.11
N ASP A 44 23.89 29.84 -14.09
CA ASP A 44 23.97 30.30 -15.49
C ASP A 44 22.57 30.62 -16.08
N ARG A 45 22.13 31.87 -15.92
CA ARG A 45 20.78 32.33 -16.36
C ARG A 45 20.52 32.22 -17.86
N GLU A 46 21.55 32.20 -18.71
CA GLU A 46 21.38 32.02 -20.17
C GLU A 46 21.10 30.57 -20.58
N ARG A 47 21.38 29.59 -19.71
CA ARG A 47 21.09 28.16 -19.94
C ARG A 47 19.76 27.69 -19.38
N MET A 48 18.99 28.54 -18.70
CA MET A 48 17.63 28.23 -18.25
C MET A 48 16.69 28.09 -19.44
N VAL A 49 16.68 26.92 -20.06
CA VAL A 49 15.68 26.56 -21.07
C VAL A 49 14.41 26.15 -20.30
N LEU A 50 13.43 27.07 -20.22
CA LEU A 50 12.13 26.83 -19.57
C LEU A 50 11.43 25.56 -20.08
N GLN A 51 11.71 25.17 -21.32
CA GLN A 51 11.11 24.02 -21.99
C GLN A 51 11.55 22.68 -21.39
N THR A 52 12.84 22.52 -21.03
CA THR A 52 13.37 21.32 -20.37
C THR A 52 12.85 21.17 -18.94
N LEU A 53 12.78 22.27 -18.19
CA LEU A 53 12.20 22.30 -16.84
C LEU A 53 10.74 21.81 -16.82
N GLY A 54 9.94 22.21 -17.82
CA GLY A 54 8.57 21.76 -18.00
C GLY A 54 8.48 20.25 -18.27
N GLU A 55 9.31 19.74 -19.17
CA GLU A 55 9.36 18.30 -19.51
C GLU A 55 9.77 17.44 -18.31
N LEU A 56 10.83 17.82 -17.58
CA LEU A 56 11.25 17.13 -16.36
C LEU A 56 10.17 17.17 -15.28
N PHE A 57 9.45 18.28 -15.12
CA PHE A 57 8.37 18.39 -14.14
C PHE A 57 7.18 17.50 -14.49
N THR A 58 6.79 17.42 -15.77
CA THR A 58 5.73 16.49 -16.22
C THR A 58 6.15 15.04 -16.08
N GLY A 59 7.41 14.69 -16.39
CA GLY A 59 7.96 13.36 -16.18
C GLY A 59 7.95 12.96 -14.71
N LEU A 60 8.38 13.86 -13.84
CA LEU A 60 8.36 13.67 -12.38
C LEU A 60 6.93 13.46 -11.87
N ARG A 61 5.99 14.32 -12.27
CA ARG A 61 4.58 14.24 -11.84
C ARG A 61 3.92 12.93 -12.25
N LEU A 62 4.11 12.47 -13.48
CA LEU A 62 3.54 11.21 -13.95
C LEU A 62 4.14 10.01 -13.22
N ASN A 63 5.44 10.05 -12.93
CA ASN A 63 6.11 9.02 -12.16
C ASN A 63 5.64 9.00 -10.69
N HIS A 64 5.49 10.17 -10.07
CA HIS A 64 4.94 10.34 -8.71
C HIS A 64 3.49 9.86 -8.62
N GLN A 65 2.65 10.13 -9.63
CA GLN A 65 1.26 9.65 -9.66
C GLN A 65 1.19 8.12 -9.76
N ARG A 66 2.08 7.47 -10.53
CA ARG A 66 2.14 6.00 -10.60
C ARG A 66 2.55 5.38 -9.26
N LEU A 67 3.52 6.00 -8.57
CA LEU A 67 3.95 5.60 -7.23
C LEU A 67 2.80 5.69 -6.23
N TYR A 68 2.12 6.84 -6.19
CA TYR A 68 0.99 7.06 -5.29
C TYR A 68 -0.19 6.11 -5.59
N ALA A 69 -0.44 5.79 -6.86
CA ALA A 69 -1.46 4.81 -7.21
C ALA A 69 -1.12 3.42 -6.66
N HIS A 70 0.15 2.98 -6.74
CA HIS A 70 0.58 1.70 -6.18
C HIS A 70 0.44 1.66 -4.65
N TYR A 71 0.85 2.74 -3.97
CA TYR A 71 0.60 2.90 -2.54
C TYR A 71 -0.88 2.84 -2.21
N GLY A 72 -1.73 3.51 -3.00
CA GLY A 72 -3.18 3.50 -2.79
C GLY A 72 -3.81 2.11 -2.91
N TYR A 73 -3.43 1.32 -3.92
CA TYR A 73 -3.93 -0.06 -4.04
C TYR A 73 -3.43 -0.97 -2.92
N PHE A 74 -2.18 -0.79 -2.47
CA PHE A 74 -1.62 -1.54 -1.34
C PHE A 74 -2.34 -1.21 -0.04
N ASP A 75 -2.51 0.07 0.29
CA ASP A 75 -3.23 0.50 1.49
C ASP A 75 -4.68 0.00 1.48
N LEU A 76 -5.36 0.13 0.33
CA LEU A 76 -6.71 -0.39 0.18
C LEU A 76 -6.77 -1.89 0.44
N TRP A 77 -5.81 -2.66 -0.08
CA TRP A 77 -5.70 -4.09 0.18
C TRP A 77 -5.49 -4.40 1.67
N VAL A 78 -4.55 -3.71 2.33
CA VAL A 78 -4.26 -3.91 3.76
C VAL A 78 -5.49 -3.59 4.61
N TYR A 79 -6.19 -2.49 4.32
CA TYR A 79 -7.43 -2.13 5.02
C TYR A 79 -8.55 -3.15 4.80
N LEU A 80 -8.76 -3.59 3.55
CA LEU A 80 -9.77 -4.59 3.23
C LEU A 80 -9.46 -5.94 3.90
N TYR A 81 -8.19 -6.35 3.91
CA TYR A 81 -7.76 -7.57 4.56
C TYR A 81 -7.98 -7.49 6.09
N GLY A 82 -7.59 -6.39 6.73
CA GLY A 82 -7.82 -6.16 8.16
C GLY A 82 -9.30 -6.12 8.55
N GLN A 83 -10.13 -5.44 7.76
CA GLN A 83 -11.58 -5.43 7.95
C GLN A 83 -12.20 -6.82 7.72
N GLY A 84 -11.77 -7.52 6.68
CA GLY A 84 -12.23 -8.88 6.36
C GLY A 84 -11.95 -9.86 7.50
N MET A 85 -10.74 -9.80 8.08
CA MET A 85 -10.37 -10.64 9.22
C MET A 85 -11.14 -10.33 10.51
N SER A 86 -11.66 -9.12 10.66
CA SER A 86 -12.51 -8.73 11.79
C SER A 86 -13.96 -9.24 11.64
N ILE A 87 -14.46 -9.35 10.40
CA ILE A 87 -15.84 -9.79 10.11
C ILE A 87 -15.94 -11.32 9.93
N LEU A 88 -14.87 -11.97 9.45
CA LEU A 88 -14.80 -13.41 9.18
C LEU A 88 -15.27 -14.31 10.35
N PRO A 89 -14.85 -14.06 11.60
CA PRO A 89 -15.28 -14.87 12.75
C PRO A 89 -16.80 -14.88 12.91
N TYR A 90 -17.44 -13.73 12.71
CA TYR A 90 -18.88 -13.58 12.84
C TYR A 90 -19.63 -14.25 11.69
N LEU A 91 -19.09 -14.22 10.47
CA LEU A 91 -19.68 -14.93 9.32
C LEU A 91 -19.68 -16.45 9.50
N VAL A 92 -18.57 -17.00 10.01
CA VAL A 92 -18.41 -18.45 10.18
C VAL A 92 -19.12 -18.95 11.43
N ALA A 93 -19.00 -18.21 12.54
CA ALA A 93 -19.55 -18.63 13.83
C ALA A 93 -20.97 -18.12 14.10
N GLY A 94 -21.49 -17.18 13.31
CA GLY A 94 -22.87 -16.71 13.37
C GLY A 94 -23.91 -17.84 13.19
N PRO A 95 -23.80 -18.68 12.13
CA PRO A 95 -24.69 -19.83 11.96
C PRO A 95 -24.62 -20.82 13.13
N MET A 96 -23.43 -21.03 13.70
CA MET A 96 -23.23 -21.94 14.84
C MET A 96 -23.84 -21.41 16.14
N LEU A 97 -23.88 -20.08 16.31
CA LEU A 97 -24.56 -19.41 17.41
C LEU A 97 -26.07 -19.60 17.29
N ILE A 98 -26.63 -19.35 16.10
CA ILE A 98 -28.08 -19.46 15.84
C ILE A 98 -28.55 -20.93 15.96
N SER A 99 -27.70 -21.88 15.56
CA SER A 99 -27.98 -23.31 15.72
C SER A 99 -27.80 -23.82 17.16
N GLY A 100 -27.36 -22.98 18.10
CA GLY A 100 -27.09 -23.36 19.49
C GLY A 100 -25.86 -24.27 19.67
N ALA A 101 -25.04 -24.45 18.63
CA ALA A 101 -23.84 -25.30 18.69
C ALA A 101 -22.71 -24.64 19.48
N ILE A 102 -22.68 -23.31 19.54
CA ILE A 102 -21.74 -22.52 20.34
C ILE A 102 -22.46 -21.44 21.15
N THR A 103 -21.83 -20.98 22.22
CA THR A 103 -22.33 -19.91 23.08
C THR A 103 -21.80 -18.54 22.66
N LEU A 104 -22.44 -17.45 23.10
CA LEU A 104 -21.95 -16.09 22.83
C LEU A 104 -20.52 -15.86 23.35
N GLY A 105 -20.17 -16.46 24.49
CA GLY A 105 -18.82 -16.37 25.05
C GLY A 105 -17.76 -17.06 24.19
N SER A 106 -18.09 -18.19 23.56
CA SER A 106 -17.18 -18.88 22.64
C SER A 106 -17.05 -18.14 21.31
N LEU A 107 -18.11 -17.48 20.82
CA LEU A 107 -18.04 -16.56 19.68
C LEU A 107 -17.06 -15.40 19.94
N ILE A 108 -17.14 -14.77 21.12
CA ILE A 108 -16.23 -13.66 21.50
C ILE A 108 -14.78 -14.14 21.58
N GLN A 109 -14.53 -15.34 22.12
CA GLN A 109 -13.17 -15.91 22.16
C GLN A 109 -12.61 -16.19 20.75
N ILE A 110 -13.43 -16.74 19.85
CA ILE A 110 -13.04 -16.97 18.46
C ILE A 110 -12.73 -15.63 17.78
N SER A 111 -13.58 -14.61 17.94
CA SER A 111 -13.31 -13.28 17.36
C SER A 111 -12.01 -12.69 17.88
N ASN A 112 -11.78 -12.73 19.20
CA ASN A 112 -10.56 -12.18 19.79
C ASN A 112 -9.31 -12.91 19.30
N ALA A 113 -9.38 -14.22 19.07
CA ALA A 113 -8.25 -14.99 18.52
C ALA A 113 -7.91 -14.62 17.07
N PHE A 114 -8.87 -14.09 16.29
CA PHE A 114 -8.64 -13.63 14.92
C PHE A 114 -8.09 -12.19 14.86
N THR A 115 -8.47 -11.34 15.82
CA THR A 115 -7.99 -9.94 15.90
C THR A 115 -6.59 -9.83 16.53
N LYS A 116 -6.16 -10.80 17.34
CA LYS A 116 -4.87 -10.78 18.03
C LYS A 116 -3.67 -11.27 17.19
N VAL A 117 -3.79 -11.28 15.86
CA VAL A 117 -2.77 -11.79 14.93
C VAL A 117 -2.10 -10.64 14.18
#